data_AF-A0A6N9VKB5-F1
#
_entry.id   AF-A0A6N9VKB5-F1
#
_cell.length_a   1.000
_cell.length_b   1.000
_cell.length_c   1.000
_cell.angle_alpha   90.00
_cell.angle_beta   90.00
_cell.angle_gamma   90.00
#
_symmetry.space_group_name_H-M   'P 1'
#
loop_
_entity.id
_entity.type
_entity.pdbx_description
1 polymer ?
#
loop_
_entity_poly.entity_id
_entity_poly.type
_entity_poly.pdbx_seq_one_letter_code
_entity_poly.pdbx_strand_id
1 'polypeptide(L)' 'ETLRLWRARFADRAAEVDALGFDPVFRRMWDFYLAYSEAGFATGYLNVRQILLERAAPGVPAPRTEGSPA' A
#
# COMPACT_ATOMS: atom_id res chain seq x y z
N GLU A 1 -1.59 -8.84 0.71
CA GLU A 1 -0.78 -9.48 1.78
C GLU A 1 -0.20 -8.49 2.79
N THR A 2 0.63 -7.52 2.40
CA THR A 2 1.25 -6.56 3.35
C THR A 2 0.23 -5.85 4.25
N LEU A 3 -0.81 -5.26 3.67
CA LEU A 3 -1.84 -4.52 4.42
C LEU A 3 -2.66 -5.42 5.35
N ARG A 4 -2.96 -6.66 4.92
CA ARG A 4 -3.60 -7.69 5.75
C ARG A 4 -2.79 -7.97 7.02
N LEU A 5 -1.48 -8.17 6.87
CA LEU A 5 -0.57 -8.43 7.98
C LEU A 5 -0.44 -7.22 8.91
N TRP A 6 -0.41 -6.01 8.34
CA TRP A 6 -0.36 -4.78 9.14
C TRP A 6 -1.64 -4.57 9.94
N ARG A 7 -2.81 -4.81 9.31
CA ARG A 7 -4.11 -4.71 9.98
C ARG A 7 -4.23 -5.68 11.15
N ALA A 8 -3.86 -6.94 10.94
CA ALA A 8 -3.84 -7.94 12.01
C ALA A 8 -2.93 -7.51 13.17
N ARG A 9 -1.69 -7.11 12.88
CA ARG A 9 -0.74 -6.65 13.90
C ARG A 9 -1.19 -5.39 14.63
N PHE A 10 -1.87 -4.48 13.94
CA PHE A 10 -2.42 -3.26 14.54
C PHE A 10 -3.56 -3.59 15.51
N ALA A 11 -4.46 -4.49 15.10
CA ALA A 11 -5.55 -4.96 15.96
C ALA A 11 -5.03 -5.69 17.20
N ASP A 12 -4.03 -6.57 17.04
CA ASP A 12 -3.40 -7.32 18.13
C ASP A 12 -2.68 -6.40 19.14
N ARG A 13 -2.29 -5.20 18.73
CA ARG A 13 -1.59 -4.20 19.56
C ARG A 13 -2.45 -3.02 20.00
N ALA A 14 -3.77 -3.18 20.05
CA ALA A 14 -4.69 -2.10 20.43
C ALA A 14 -4.34 -1.44 21.79
N ALA A 15 -3.91 -2.23 22.78
CA ALA A 15 -3.53 -1.71 24.09
C ALA A 15 -2.27 -0.82 24.04
N GLU A 16 -1.29 -1.17 23.21
CA GLU A 16 -0.09 -0.34 23.00
C GLU A 16 -0.47 0.97 22.30
N VAL A 17 -1.40 0.92 21.34
CA VAL A 17 -1.92 2.10 20.65
C VAL A 17 -2.68 3.03 21.61
N ASP A 18 -3.52 2.47 22.49
CA ASP A 18 -4.20 3.24 23.54
C ASP A 18 -3.20 3.87 24.52
N ALA A 19 -2.13 3.16 24.89
CA ALA A 19 -1.07 3.67 25.78
C ALA A 19 -0.25 4.81 25.16
N LEU A 20 -0.18 4.88 23.83
CA LEU A 20 0.42 6.01 23.11
C LEU A 20 -0.48 7.26 23.09
N GLY A 21 -1.69 7.18 23.65
CA GLY A 21 -2.63 8.30 23.73
C GLY A 21 -3.58 8.42 22.54
N PHE A 22 -3.63 7.41 21.67
CA PHE A 22 -4.60 7.38 20.57
C PHE A 22 -5.94 6.85 21.04
N ASP A 23 -7.01 7.54 20.65
CA ASP A 23 -8.35 7.19 21.09
C ASP A 23 -8.98 6.06 20.23
N PRO A 24 -10.15 5.53 20.63
CA PRO A 24 -10.87 4.53 19.84
C PRO A 24 -11.31 5.03 18.45
N VAL A 25 -11.44 6.35 18.24
CA VAL A 25 -11.79 6.92 16.93
C VAL A 25 -10.62 6.77 15.97
N PHE A 26 -9.41 7.08 16.42
CA PHE A 26 -8.17 6.86 15.68
C PHE A 26 -8.02 5.40 15.30
N ARG A 27 -8.22 4.47 16.23
CA ARG A 27 -8.09 3.03 15.94
C ARG A 27 -9.07 2.55 14.88
N ARG A 28 -10.33 2.98 14.97
CA ARG A 28 -11.35 2.66 13.95
C ARG A 28 -10.99 3.25 12.58
N MET A 29 -10.50 4.48 12.55
CA MET A 29 -10.06 5.12 11.30
C MET A 29 -8.90 4.35 10.69
N TRP A 30 -7.92 3.93 11.49
CA TRP A 30 -6.76 3.20 11.01
C TRP A 30 -7.11 1.78 10.52
N ASP A 31 -8.01 1.09 11.22
CA ASP A 31 -8.54 -0.20 10.78
C ASP A 31 -9.23 -0.06 9.42
N PHE A 32 -10.09 0.96 9.27
CA PHE A 32 -10.75 1.27 8.01
C PHE A 32 -9.74 1.60 6.90
N TYR A 33 -8.75 2.44 7.18
CA TYR A 33 -7.72 2.82 6.21
C TYR A 33 -6.95 1.61 5.67
N LEU A 34 -6.52 0.70 6.56
CA LEU A 34 -5.79 -0.50 6.18
C LEU A 34 -6.67 -1.46 5.37
N ALA A 35 -7.93 -1.65 5.79
CA ALA A 35 -8.89 -2.49 5.08
C ALA A 35 -9.25 -1.95 3.69
N TYR A 36 -9.52 -0.65 3.60
CA TYR A 36 -9.84 0.03 2.35
C TYR A 36 -8.67 -0.05 1.37
N SER A 37 -7.46 0.22 1.85
CA SER A 37 -6.25 0.12 1.03
C SER A 37 -6.03 -1.32 0.55
N GLU A 38 -6.24 -2.32 1.42
CA GLU A 38 -6.14 -3.74 1.05
C GLU A 38 -7.11 -4.09 -0.09
N ALA A 39 -8.37 -3.67 0.04
CA ALA A 39 -9.38 -3.84 -0.99
C ALA A 39 -9.02 -3.10 -2.28
N GLY A 40 -8.46 -1.90 -2.18
CA GLY A 40 -7.98 -1.12 -3.33
C GLY A 40 -6.93 -1.88 -4.14
N PHE A 41 -5.96 -2.52 -3.49
CA PHE A 41 -4.98 -3.37 -4.18
C PHE A 41 -5.58 -4.67 -4.70
N ALA A 42 -6.44 -5.33 -3.91
CA ALA A 42 -7.05 -6.61 -4.30
C ALA A 42 -7.97 -6.48 -5.53
N THR A 43 -8.58 -5.31 -5.72
CA THR A 43 -9.47 -4.99 -6.86
C THR A 43 -8.75 -4.35 -8.04
N GLY A 44 -7.46 -4.04 -7.92
CA GLY A 44 -6.70 -3.31 -8.95
C GLY A 44 -6.97 -1.80 -9.01
N TYR A 45 -7.83 -1.27 -8.13
CA TYR A 45 -8.06 0.18 -8.00
C TYR A 45 -6.80 0.93 -7.55
N LEU A 46 -5.95 0.29 -6.75
CA LEU A 46 -4.62 0.79 -6.35
C LEU A 46 -3.52 -0.11 -6.89
N ASN A 47 -2.36 0.49 -7.18
CA ASN A 47 -1.18 -0.23 -7.65
C ASN A 47 0.12 0.44 -7.17
N VAL A 48 1.20 -0.34 -7.07
CA VAL A 48 2.55 0.12 -6.76
C VAL A 48 3.46 -0.32 -7.90
N ARG A 49 4.23 0.62 -8.46
CA ARG A 49 5.16 0.36 -9.55
C ARG A 49 6.57 0.74 -9.12
N GLN A 50 7.53 -0.11 -9.46
CA GLN A 50 8.95 0.23 -9.38
C GLN A 50 9.40 0.66 -10.77
N ILE A 51 9.90 1.88 -10.88
CA ILE A 51 10.33 2.48 -12.15
C ILE A 51 11.81 2.78 -12.03
N LEU A 52 12.60 2.18 -12.91
CA LEU A 52 14.01 2.52 -13.08
C LEU A 52 14.11 3.65 -14.10
N LEU A 53 14.87 4.70 -13.76
CA LEU A 53 15.10 5.86 -14.63
C LEU A 53 16.59 5.94 -14.95
N GLU A 54 16.91 6.00 -16.24
CA GLU A 54 18.28 6.13 -16.74
C GLU A 54 18.35 7.24 -17.80
N ARG A 55 19.54 7.79 -18.02
CA ARG A 55 19.76 8.75 -19.11
C ARG A 55 19.65 8.01 -20.45
N ALA A 56 18.85 8.53 -21.37
CA ALA A 56 18.77 8.00 -22.73
C ALA A 56 20.15 7.98 -23.39
N ALA A 57 20.67 6.81 -23.71
CA ALA A 57 21.87 6.65 -24.51
C ALA A 57 21.53 6.89 -26.00
N PRO A 58 22.39 7.58 -26.77
CA PRO A 58 22.17 7.75 -28.20
C PRO A 58 22.02 6.38 -28.89
N GLY A 59 20.89 6.18 -29.59
CA GLY A 59 20.66 4.97 -30.40
C GLY A 59 20.03 3.77 -29.69
N VAL A 60 19.72 3.85 -28.38
CA VAL A 60 18.94 2.79 -27.71
C VAL A 60 17.44 3.05 -27.93
N PRO A 61 16.70 2.15 -28.59
CA PRO A 61 15.25 2.30 -28.73
C PRO A 61 14.59 2.26 -27.35
N ALA A 62 13.57 3.10 -27.16
CA ALA A 62 12.86 3.20 -25.90
C ALA A 62 12.40 1.81 -25.41
N PRO A 63 12.48 1.55 -24.09
CA PRO A 63 12.07 0.25 -23.56
C PRO A 63 10.63 -0.04 -23.97
N ARG A 64 10.38 -1.24 -24.49
CA ARG A 64 9.02 -1.69 -24.78
C ARG A 64 8.27 -1.73 -23.45
N THR A 65 7.21 -0.94 -23.34
CA THR A 65 6.28 -1.00 -22.21
C THR A 65 5.56 -2.34 -22.29
N GLU A 66 6.10 -3.36 -21.65
CA GLU A 66 5.39 -4.62 -21.44
C GLU A 66 4.33 -4.43 -20.34
N GLY A 67 3.08 -4.69 -20.69
CA GLY A 67 1.99 -4.87 -19.73
C GLY A 67 1.27 -3.58 -19.31
N SER A 68 0.42 -3.05 -20.20
CA SER A 68 -0.79 -2.34 -19.75
C SER A 68 -1.76 -3.39 -19.23
N PRO A 69 -2.07 -3.46 -17.92
CA PRO A 69 -3.20 -4.28 -17.49
C PRO A 69 -4.48 -3.55 -17.88
N ALA A 70 -5.35 -4.28 -18.58
CA ALA A 70 -6.77 -3.95 -18.70
C ALA A 70 -7.46 -4.04 -17.33
#